data_AF-A0A2W2FE71-F1
#
_entry.id   AF-A0A2W2FE71-F1
#
_cell.length_a   1.000
_cell.length_b   1.000
_cell.length_c   1.000
_cell.angle_alpha   90.00
_cell.angle_beta   90.00
_cell.angle_gamma   90.00
#
_symmetry.space_group_name_H-M   'P 1'
#
loop_
_entity.id
_entity.type
_entity.pdbx_description
1 polymer ?
#
loop_
_entity_poly.entity_id
_entity_poly.type
_entity_poly.pdbx_seq_one_letter_code
_entity_poly.pdbx_strand_id
1 'polypeptide(L)'
;MVAWGNAWLAGHAGLDEAADHVEAAGGPVVAGDVPLRQYLANLRVGGLREMRLALPAPGDPLGLSGPPPFNAAAVDAGQAAIAVLDDRNLGLVPTLDRRGSSYVGVRLEVHDSGPVRHDLPSLAEAERDLSDAMRSATEALASVEGPMPGRPERLARGGELAPGYPARAHRVSTLATRLASALSLADERGLTSGQAAVRGAALRELDRAVRRALVAAHHAIFEPVRNM
;
A
#
# COMPACT_ATOMS: atom_id res chain seq x y z
N MET A 1 6.50 -1.56 5.49
CA MET A 1 7.88 -1.08 5.18
C MET A 1 7.93 0.42 5.00
N VAL A 2 7.27 0.99 3.99
CA VAL A 2 7.31 2.45 3.71
C VAL A 2 7.06 3.31 4.95
N ALA A 3 5.97 3.05 5.69
CA ALA A 3 5.61 3.85 6.86
C ALA A 3 6.72 3.86 7.93
N TRP A 4 7.24 2.68 8.27
CA TRP A 4 8.28 2.47 9.27
C TRP A 4 9.65 2.94 8.81
N GLY A 5 9.99 2.78 7.53
CA GLY A 5 11.21 3.34 6.95
C GLY A 5 11.23 4.86 7.03
N ASN A 6 10.11 5.54 6.71
CA ASN A 6 9.99 6.99 6.84
C ASN A 6 10.01 7.46 8.29
N ALA A 7 9.35 6.75 9.21
CA ALA A 7 9.42 7.08 10.64
C ALA A 7 10.85 6.97 11.18
N TRP A 8 11.60 5.95 10.75
CA TRP A 8 13.03 5.84 11.06
C TRP A 8 13.84 7.00 10.47
N LEU A 9 13.63 7.35 9.20
CA LEU A 9 14.31 8.48 8.55
C LEU A 9 14.03 9.83 9.24
N ALA A 10 12.82 9.99 9.78
CA ALA A 10 12.37 11.16 10.52
C ALA A 10 12.76 11.12 12.02
N GLY A 11 13.37 10.03 12.51
CA GLY A 11 13.79 9.88 13.90
C GLY A 11 12.69 9.53 14.90
N HIS A 12 11.53 9.08 14.43
CA HIS A 12 10.40 8.65 15.26
C HIS A 12 10.46 7.18 15.68
N ALA A 13 11.33 6.38 15.06
CA ALA A 13 11.56 4.97 15.38
C ALA A 13 13.04 4.60 15.17
N GLY A 14 13.52 3.58 15.87
CA GLY A 14 14.84 3.00 15.61
C GLY A 14 14.85 2.12 14.35
N LEU A 15 16.03 1.92 13.74
CA LEU A 15 16.16 1.00 12.59
C LEU A 15 15.73 -0.43 12.98
N ASP A 16 16.08 -0.85 14.19
CA ASP A 16 15.76 -2.18 14.69
C ASP A 16 14.25 -2.38 14.80
N GLU A 17 13.58 -1.45 15.48
CA GLU A 17 12.13 -1.41 15.62
C GLU A 17 11.41 -1.40 14.27
N ALA A 18 11.88 -0.59 13.33
CA ALA A 18 11.30 -0.50 11.99
C ALA A 18 11.40 -1.83 11.23
N ALA A 19 12.55 -2.51 11.31
CA ALA A 19 12.72 -3.81 10.66
C ALA A 19 11.91 -4.92 11.35
N ASP A 20 11.93 -4.97 12.69
CA ASP A 20 11.14 -5.91 13.49
C ASP A 20 9.65 -5.83 13.13
N HIS A 21 9.12 -4.62 12.99
CA HIS A 21 7.70 -4.46 12.65
C HIS A 21 7.37 -4.93 11.23
N VAL A 22 8.26 -4.70 10.25
CA VAL A 22 8.07 -5.21 8.89
C VAL A 22 8.10 -6.73 8.88
N GLU A 23 9.06 -7.34 9.58
CA GLU A 23 9.23 -8.79 9.64
C GLU A 23 8.12 -9.48 10.45
N ALA A 24 7.59 -8.83 11.50
CA ALA A 24 6.45 -9.34 12.25
C ALA A 24 5.16 -9.40 11.41
N ALA A 25 5.03 -8.55 10.38
CA ALA A 25 3.88 -8.53 9.49
C ALA A 25 3.99 -9.54 8.33
N GLY A 26 5.19 -9.71 7.76
CA GLY A 26 5.41 -10.48 6.53
C GLY A 26 6.31 -11.72 6.64
N GLY A 27 6.90 -11.97 7.81
CA GLY A 27 8.01 -12.92 7.97
C GLY A 27 9.36 -12.28 7.63
N PRO A 28 10.47 -13.04 7.70
CA PRO A 28 11.82 -12.53 7.44
C PRO A 28 11.92 -11.87 6.05
N VAL A 29 12.62 -10.74 5.96
CA VAL A 29 12.72 -9.96 4.72
C VAL A 29 14.15 -9.79 4.25
N VAL A 30 14.40 -10.05 2.97
CA VAL A 30 15.69 -9.85 2.30
C VAL A 30 15.55 -9.05 1.02
N ALA A 31 16.55 -8.24 0.67
CA ALA A 31 16.69 -7.61 -0.64
C ALA A 31 17.92 -8.21 -1.34
N GLY A 32 17.69 -9.00 -2.39
CA GLY A 32 18.70 -9.97 -2.84
C GLY A 32 19.06 -10.93 -1.70
N ASP A 33 20.35 -10.97 -1.32
CA ASP A 33 20.86 -11.76 -0.19
C ASP A 33 21.11 -10.93 1.08
N VAL A 34 20.69 -9.67 1.09
CA VAL A 34 20.94 -8.74 2.20
C VAL A 34 19.73 -8.69 3.14
N PRO A 35 19.89 -8.93 4.45
CA PRO A 35 18.81 -8.77 5.43
C PRO A 35 18.26 -7.34 5.45
N LEU A 36 16.96 -7.18 5.71
CA LEU A 36 16.27 -5.89 5.64
C LEU A 36 16.96 -4.77 6.43
N ARG A 37 17.38 -5.04 7.68
CA ARG A 37 18.09 -4.04 8.52
C ARG A 37 19.33 -3.49 7.82
N GLN A 38 20.19 -4.40 7.35
CA GLN A 38 21.41 -4.03 6.66
C GLN A 38 21.11 -3.29 5.35
N TYR A 39 20.10 -3.74 4.62
CA TYR A 39 19.70 -3.09 3.37
C TYR A 39 19.22 -1.65 3.59
N LEU A 40 18.34 -1.42 4.57
CA LEU A 40 17.87 -0.08 4.94
C LEU A 40 19.02 0.82 5.40
N ALA A 41 19.94 0.32 6.24
CA ALA A 41 21.14 1.05 6.64
C ALA A 41 22.01 1.46 5.44
N ASN A 42 22.22 0.54 4.50
CA ASN A 42 22.96 0.82 3.27
C ASN A 42 22.28 1.90 2.41
N LEU A 43 20.94 1.86 2.28
CA LEU A 43 20.19 2.91 1.58
C LEU A 43 20.38 4.27 2.25
N ARG A 44 20.38 4.34 3.59
CA ARG A 44 20.60 5.59 4.32
C ARG A 44 22.00 6.15 4.10
N VAL A 45 23.03 5.31 4.09
CA VAL A 45 24.40 5.72 3.71
C VAL A 45 24.45 6.21 2.26
N GLY A 46 23.68 5.57 1.37
CA GLY A 46 23.53 5.98 -0.03
C GLY A 46 22.65 7.22 -0.27
N GLY A 47 22.26 7.95 0.78
CA GLY A 47 21.47 9.19 0.61
C GLY A 47 19.96 8.98 0.53
N LEU A 48 19.41 7.92 1.13
CA LEU A 48 17.95 7.76 1.23
C LEU A 48 17.30 8.95 1.94
N ARG A 49 16.41 9.63 1.23
CA ARG A 49 15.66 10.80 1.69
C ARG A 49 14.24 10.46 2.12
N GLU A 50 13.57 9.63 1.34
CA GLU A 50 12.19 9.21 1.61
C GLU A 50 11.91 7.84 0.97
N MET A 51 10.88 7.17 1.48
CA MET A 51 10.27 6.01 0.85
C MET A 51 8.83 6.36 0.44
N ARG A 52 8.42 5.93 -0.76
CA ARG A 52 7.06 6.11 -1.26
C ARG A 52 6.36 4.77 -1.47
N LEU A 53 5.06 4.74 -1.21
CA LEU A 53 4.21 3.59 -1.48
C LEU A 53 3.60 3.72 -2.88
N ALA A 54 3.65 2.64 -3.65
CA ALA A 54 2.88 2.47 -4.86
C ALA A 54 1.92 1.28 -4.67
N LEU A 55 0.65 1.47 -5.04
CA LEU A 55 -0.38 0.44 -5.03
C LEU A 55 -1.02 0.39 -6.43
N PRO A 56 -0.30 -0.13 -7.43
CA PRO A 56 -0.80 -0.19 -8.79
C PRO A 56 -1.87 -1.28 -8.96
N ALA A 57 -2.71 -1.10 -9.97
CA ALA A 57 -3.59 -2.13 -10.50
C ALA A 57 -3.60 -2.04 -12.04
N PRO A 58 -4.07 -3.08 -12.76
CA PRO A 58 -4.25 -3.00 -14.21
C PRO A 58 -5.09 -1.78 -14.60
N GLY A 59 -4.52 -0.88 -15.42
CA GLY A 59 -5.17 0.37 -15.83
C GLY A 59 -5.14 1.51 -14.80
N ASP A 60 -4.46 1.34 -13.66
CA ASP A 60 -4.28 2.38 -12.63
C ASP A 60 -2.88 2.28 -11.99
N PRO A 61 -1.83 2.79 -12.66
CA PRO A 61 -0.43 2.67 -12.21
C PRO A 61 -0.09 3.66 -11.07
N LEU A 62 -0.91 3.67 -10.02
CA LEU A 62 -0.81 4.63 -8.92
C LEU A 62 0.55 4.55 -8.22
N GLY A 63 1.28 5.67 -8.24
CA GLY A 63 2.60 5.81 -7.62
C GLY A 63 3.77 5.33 -8.49
N LEU A 64 3.53 4.79 -9.69
CA LEU A 64 4.58 4.27 -10.57
C LEU A 64 4.94 5.22 -11.72
N SER A 65 6.23 5.41 -11.98
CA SER A 65 6.75 6.26 -13.06
C SER A 65 7.74 5.57 -14.00
N GLY A 66 7.83 4.24 -13.95
CA GLY A 66 8.72 3.45 -14.81
C GLY A 66 9.96 2.94 -14.08
N PRO A 67 10.88 2.25 -14.79
CA PRO A 67 10.79 1.79 -16.18
C PRO A 67 9.77 0.64 -16.35
N PRO A 68 9.43 0.22 -17.59
CA PRO A 68 8.44 -0.83 -17.84
C PRO A 68 8.65 -2.14 -17.07
N PRO A 69 9.89 -2.66 -16.89
CA PRO A 69 10.11 -3.86 -16.09
C PRO A 69 9.68 -3.69 -14.62
N PHE A 70 10.02 -2.55 -14.00
CA PHE A 70 9.58 -2.24 -12.64
C PHE A 70 8.05 -2.10 -12.57
N ASN A 71 7.44 -1.40 -13.53
CA ASN A 71 6.00 -1.21 -13.53
C ASN A 71 5.25 -2.54 -13.68
N ALA A 72 5.69 -3.41 -14.57
CA ALA A 72 5.10 -4.73 -14.77
C ALA A 72 5.19 -5.56 -13.48
N ALA A 73 6.39 -5.66 -12.89
CA ALA A 73 6.60 -6.40 -11.65
C ALA A 73 5.76 -5.83 -10.49
N ALA A 74 5.67 -4.50 -10.37
CA ALA A 74 4.87 -3.85 -9.35
C ALA A 74 3.36 -4.05 -9.55
N VAL A 75 2.86 -4.03 -10.80
CA VAL A 75 1.46 -4.33 -11.14
C VAL A 75 1.14 -5.79 -10.82
N ASP A 76 2.02 -6.72 -11.18
CA ASP A 76 1.84 -8.15 -10.91
C ASP A 76 1.82 -8.43 -9.40
N ALA A 77 2.66 -7.76 -8.62
CA ALA A 77 2.67 -7.84 -7.16
C ALA A 77 1.53 -7.04 -6.49
N GLY A 78 0.88 -6.12 -7.22
CA GLY A 78 -0.12 -5.18 -6.71
C GLY A 78 0.43 -4.09 -5.76
N GLN A 79 1.74 -4.05 -5.54
CA GLN A 79 2.39 -3.10 -4.63
C GLN A 79 3.89 -2.97 -4.94
N ALA A 80 4.44 -1.80 -4.60
CA ALA A 80 5.88 -1.58 -4.55
C ALA A 80 6.22 -0.47 -3.54
N ALA A 81 7.44 -0.49 -3.02
CA ALA A 81 8.03 0.66 -2.35
C ALA A 81 9.05 1.32 -3.28
N ILE A 82 9.13 2.65 -3.26
CA ILE A 82 10.13 3.41 -4.01
C ILE A 82 11.03 4.09 -2.99
N ALA A 83 12.30 3.70 -2.95
CA ALA A 83 13.34 4.40 -2.19
C ALA A 83 13.86 5.57 -3.04
N VAL A 84 13.78 6.77 -2.51
CA VAL A 84 14.22 8.01 -3.17
C VAL A 84 15.56 8.42 -2.58
N LEU A 85 16.62 8.28 -3.36
CA LEU A 85 17.98 8.64 -2.97
C LEU A 85 18.33 10.03 -3.55
N ASP A 86 19.56 10.47 -3.31
CA ASP A 86 20.03 11.77 -3.80
C ASP A 86 20.22 11.79 -5.33
N ASP A 87 20.69 10.69 -5.90
CA ASP A 87 21.10 10.58 -7.31
C ASP A 87 20.16 9.69 -8.17
N ARG A 88 19.40 8.78 -7.55
CA ARG A 88 18.51 7.84 -8.23
C ARG A 88 17.33 7.41 -7.36
N ASN A 89 16.40 6.69 -7.96
CA ASN A 89 15.31 6.01 -7.25
C ASN A 89 15.41 4.50 -7.46
N LEU A 90 15.09 3.74 -6.42
CA LEU A 90 15.04 2.29 -6.46
C LEU A 90 13.62 1.80 -6.17
N GLY A 91 13.10 0.94 -7.05
CA GLY A 91 11.86 0.22 -6.83
C GLY A 91 12.11 -1.08 -6.07
N LEU A 92 11.30 -1.36 -5.06
CA LEU A 92 11.34 -2.57 -4.24
C LEU A 92 10.01 -3.29 -4.38
N VAL A 93 10.00 -4.40 -5.11
CA VAL A 93 8.80 -5.20 -5.36
C VAL A 93 8.83 -6.44 -4.44
N PRO A 94 7.83 -6.62 -3.55
CA PRO A 94 7.80 -7.78 -2.68
C PRO A 94 7.35 -9.03 -3.43
N THR A 95 8.14 -10.09 -3.31
CA THR A 95 7.83 -11.43 -3.79
C THR A 95 7.91 -12.42 -2.64
N LEU A 96 7.14 -13.50 -2.72
CA LEU A 96 7.11 -14.51 -1.67
C LEU A 96 8.38 -15.38 -1.74
N ASP A 97 9.15 -15.45 -0.65
CA ASP A 97 10.31 -16.34 -0.54
C ASP A 97 9.90 -17.62 0.19
N ARG A 98 9.70 -18.70 -0.56
CA ARG A 98 9.40 -20.03 -0.03
C ARG A 98 10.66 -20.91 -0.14
N ARG A 99 11.23 -21.30 1.00
CA ARG A 99 12.42 -22.17 1.07
C ARG A 99 12.09 -23.46 1.82
N GLY A 100 12.04 -24.59 1.12
CA GLY A 100 11.55 -25.83 1.71
C GLY A 100 10.07 -25.72 2.13
N SER A 101 9.62 -26.58 3.05
CA SER A 101 8.19 -26.74 3.37
C SER A 101 7.63 -25.83 4.46
N SER A 102 8.48 -25.18 5.26
CA SER A 102 8.06 -24.42 6.45
C SER A 102 8.50 -22.95 6.46
N TYR A 103 9.44 -22.55 5.61
CA TYR A 103 9.89 -21.16 5.54
C TYR A 103 8.96 -20.34 4.64
N VAL A 104 8.47 -19.23 5.17
CA VAL A 104 7.76 -18.18 4.44
C VAL A 104 8.37 -16.85 4.84
N GLY A 105 9.00 -16.18 3.88
CA GLY A 105 9.51 -14.82 4.02
C GLY A 105 9.19 -13.98 2.80
N VAL A 106 9.77 -12.78 2.75
CA VAL A 106 9.62 -11.85 1.64
C VAL A 106 10.98 -11.56 1.02
N ARG A 107 11.07 -11.65 -0.31
CA ARG A 107 12.19 -11.16 -1.08
C ARG A 107 11.79 -9.88 -1.79
N LEU A 108 12.61 -8.84 -1.64
CA LEU A 108 12.47 -7.59 -2.38
C LEU A 108 13.28 -7.69 -3.65
N GLU A 109 12.59 -7.73 -4.79
CA GLU A 109 13.20 -7.52 -6.08
C GLU A 109 13.50 -6.03 -6.24
N VAL A 110 14.77 -5.72 -6.51
CA VAL A 110 15.26 -4.35 -6.60
C VAL A 110 15.35 -3.98 -8.08
N HIS A 111 14.69 -2.89 -8.44
CA HIS A 111 14.68 -2.34 -9.78
C HIS A 111 15.16 -0.89 -9.75
N ASP A 112 15.67 -0.40 -10.87
CA ASP A 112 15.66 1.04 -11.11
C ASP A 112 14.22 1.56 -11.09
N SER A 113 14.02 2.75 -10.53
CA SER A 113 12.74 3.46 -10.60
C SER A 113 12.93 4.78 -11.34
N GLY A 114 11.89 5.17 -12.08
CA GLY A 114 11.79 6.47 -12.72
C GLY A 114 11.71 7.63 -11.71
N PRO A 115 11.58 8.87 -12.20
CA PRO A 115 11.45 10.05 -11.35
C PRO A 115 10.19 9.94 -10.48
N VAL A 116 10.28 10.41 -9.25
CA VAL A 116 9.15 10.38 -8.31
C VAL A 116 7.94 11.11 -8.89
N ARG A 117 6.75 10.48 -8.81
CA ARG A 117 5.50 11.17 -9.14
C ARG A 117 5.07 12.09 -8.01
N HIS A 118 4.65 13.30 -8.38
CA HIS A 118 4.14 14.32 -7.45
C HIS A 118 2.62 14.51 -7.55
N ASP A 119 1.94 13.82 -8.45
CA ASP A 119 0.49 13.91 -8.66
C ASP A 119 -0.30 12.97 -7.72
N LEU A 120 0.22 12.75 -6.50
CA LEU A 120 -0.49 12.01 -5.47
C LEU A 120 -1.51 12.93 -4.80
N PRO A 121 -2.74 12.44 -4.51
CA PRO A 121 -3.72 13.25 -3.80
C PRO A 121 -3.22 13.56 -2.39
N SER A 122 -3.57 14.74 -1.88
CA SER A 122 -3.37 15.04 -0.46
C SER A 122 -4.21 14.12 0.42
N LEU A 123 -3.82 13.96 1.69
CA LEU A 123 -4.60 13.17 2.64
C LEU A 123 -6.06 13.64 2.73
N ALA A 124 -6.31 14.95 2.69
CA ALA A 124 -7.65 15.51 2.77
C ALA A 124 -8.50 15.23 1.51
N GLU A 125 -7.89 15.25 0.32
CA GLU A 125 -8.56 14.87 -0.93
C GLU A 125 -8.88 13.37 -0.92
N ALA A 126 -7.89 12.54 -0.59
CA ALA A 126 -8.08 11.09 -0.58
C ALA A 126 -9.13 10.62 0.43
N GLU A 127 -9.26 11.28 1.59
CA GLU A 127 -10.32 10.97 2.56
C GLU A 127 -11.72 11.37 2.06
N ARG A 128 -11.83 12.50 1.36
CA ARG A 128 -13.10 12.91 0.72
C ARG A 128 -13.49 11.93 -0.38
N ASP A 129 -12.57 11.63 -1.29
CA ASP A 129 -12.78 10.68 -2.38
C ASP A 129 -13.17 9.29 -1.85
N LEU A 130 -12.54 8.83 -0.76
CA LEU A 130 -12.90 7.57 -0.10
C LEU A 130 -14.33 7.60 0.46
N SER A 131 -14.71 8.71 1.10
CA SER A 131 -16.05 8.88 1.66
C SER A 131 -17.13 8.88 0.58
N ASP A 132 -16.86 9.53 -0.55
CA ASP A 132 -17.78 9.61 -1.69
C ASP A 132 -17.88 8.27 -2.43
N ALA A 133 -16.76 7.56 -2.60
CA ALA A 133 -16.75 6.22 -3.16
C ALA A 133 -17.50 5.21 -2.28
N MET A 134 -17.34 5.29 -0.95
CA MET A 134 -18.10 4.46 -0.01
C MET A 134 -19.60 4.70 -0.10
N ARG A 135 -20.03 5.97 -0.17
CA ARG A 135 -21.43 6.34 -0.34
C ARG A 135 -21.99 5.79 -1.64
N SER A 136 -21.31 6.05 -2.76
CA SER A 136 -21.70 5.60 -4.10
C SER A 136 -21.77 4.08 -4.20
N ALA A 137 -20.80 3.38 -3.61
CA ALA A 137 -20.81 1.92 -3.55
C ALA A 137 -21.97 1.39 -2.70
N THR A 138 -22.27 2.01 -1.56
CA THR A 138 -23.40 1.60 -0.71
C THR A 138 -24.72 1.77 -1.45
N GLU A 139 -24.92 2.89 -2.15
CA GLU A 139 -26.12 3.15 -2.96
C GLU A 139 -26.26 2.15 -4.11
N ALA A 140 -25.18 1.90 -4.85
CA ALA A 140 -25.17 0.93 -5.94
C ALA A 140 -25.45 -0.50 -5.44
N LEU A 141 -24.87 -0.90 -4.32
CA LEU A 141 -25.03 -2.25 -3.76
C LEU A 141 -26.40 -2.44 -3.09
N ALA A 142 -27.01 -1.40 -2.53
CA ALA A 142 -28.36 -1.47 -1.98
C ALA A 142 -29.42 -1.81 -3.05
N SER A 143 -29.13 -1.51 -4.32
CA SER A 143 -30.00 -1.85 -5.46
C SER A 143 -29.81 -3.28 -5.99
N VAL A 144 -28.79 -4.00 -5.51
CA VAL A 144 -28.43 -5.35 -5.97
C VAL A 144 -28.79 -6.39 -4.90
N GLU A 145 -29.86 -7.15 -5.12
CA GLU A 145 -30.18 -8.32 -4.30
C GLU A 145 -29.14 -9.44 -4.52
N GLY A 146 -28.54 -9.94 -3.45
CA GLY A 146 -27.57 -11.04 -3.48
C GLY A 146 -27.17 -11.47 -2.07
N PRO A 147 -26.55 -12.65 -1.90
CA PRO A 147 -26.12 -13.11 -0.58
C PRO A 147 -25.18 -12.10 0.08
N MET A 148 -25.43 -11.83 1.36
CA MET A 148 -24.60 -10.94 2.15
C MET A 148 -23.15 -11.46 2.14
N PRO A 149 -22.16 -10.61 1.83
CA PRO A 149 -20.77 -11.04 1.89
C PRO A 149 -20.47 -11.54 3.31
N GLY A 150 -19.80 -12.70 3.39
CA GLY A 150 -19.37 -13.27 4.66
C GLY A 150 -18.50 -12.28 5.43
N ARG A 151 -18.58 -12.32 6.77
CA ARG A 151 -17.75 -11.46 7.62
C ARG A 151 -16.27 -11.80 7.37
N PRO A 152 -15.37 -10.81 7.17
CA PRO A 152 -13.94 -11.09 7.10
C PRO A 152 -13.47 -11.80 8.36
N GLU A 153 -12.98 -13.03 8.23
CA GLU A 153 -12.56 -13.86 9.37
C GLU A 153 -11.19 -13.49 9.94
N ARG A 154 -10.40 -12.66 9.26
CA ARG A 154 -9.24 -11.97 9.84
C ARG A 154 -8.76 -10.91 8.87
N LEU A 155 -8.51 -9.72 9.38
CA LEU A 155 -7.72 -8.72 8.66
C LEU A 155 -6.30 -9.27 8.52
N ALA A 156 -5.72 -9.20 7.32
CA ALA A 156 -4.28 -9.42 7.17
C ALA A 156 -3.54 -8.47 8.14
N ARG A 157 -2.61 -9.00 8.93
CA ARG A 157 -1.75 -8.16 9.77
C ARG A 157 -0.84 -7.34 8.86
N GLY A 158 -0.82 -6.03 9.05
CA GLY A 158 -0.04 -5.09 8.23
C GLY A 158 -0.83 -3.82 7.90
N GLY A 159 -0.13 -2.74 7.57
CA GLY A 159 -0.74 -1.45 7.18
C GLY A 159 -0.88 -0.42 8.31
N GLU A 160 -0.43 -0.75 9.53
CA GLU A 160 -0.32 0.25 10.59
C GLU A 160 0.77 1.26 10.24
N LEU A 161 0.42 2.54 10.32
CA LEU A 161 1.40 3.62 10.19
C LEU A 161 2.26 3.65 11.45
N ALA A 162 3.55 3.91 11.26
CA ALA A 162 4.50 4.04 12.34
C ALA A 162 4.25 5.33 13.16
N PRO A 163 4.88 5.48 14.33
CA PRO A 163 4.89 6.75 15.06
C PRO A 163 5.37 7.92 14.19
N GLY A 164 4.87 9.13 14.48
CA GLY A 164 5.23 10.36 13.74
C GLY A 164 4.24 10.74 12.63
N TYR A 165 3.34 9.85 12.23
CA TYR A 165 2.27 10.17 11.27
C TYR A 165 1.15 10.98 11.95
N PRO A 166 0.49 11.92 11.22
CA PRO A 166 -0.65 12.65 11.76
C PRO A 166 -1.79 11.71 12.18
N ALA A 167 -2.52 12.04 13.25
CA ALA A 167 -3.65 11.24 13.73
C ALA A 167 -4.73 11.02 12.64
N ARG A 168 -4.89 11.99 11.73
CA ARG A 168 -5.77 11.87 10.56
C ARG A 168 -5.33 10.73 9.63
N ALA A 169 -4.03 10.61 9.36
CA ALA A 169 -3.47 9.56 8.50
C ALA A 169 -3.70 8.17 9.11
N HIS A 170 -3.51 8.02 10.43
CA HIS A 170 -3.80 6.75 11.12
C HIS A 170 -5.26 6.32 10.95
N ARG A 171 -6.21 7.24 11.12
CA ARG A 171 -7.65 6.94 10.93
C ARG A 171 -7.97 6.51 9.50
N VAL A 172 -7.49 7.29 8.51
CA VAL A 172 -7.71 7.00 7.09
C VAL A 172 -7.09 5.66 6.69
N SER A 173 -5.83 5.41 7.08
CA SER A 173 -5.15 4.13 6.79
C SER A 173 -5.88 2.93 7.41
N THR A 174 -6.34 3.07 8.66
CA THR A 174 -7.09 2.01 9.35
C THR A 174 -8.39 1.66 8.62
N LEU A 175 -9.16 2.69 8.22
CA LEU A 175 -10.40 2.49 7.46
C LEU A 175 -10.11 1.85 6.10
N ALA A 176 -9.16 2.39 5.34
CA ALA A 176 -8.82 1.92 4.01
C ALA A 176 -8.30 0.47 4.04
N THR A 177 -7.48 0.09 5.05
CA THR A 177 -6.99 -1.29 5.23
C THR A 177 -8.13 -2.27 5.51
N ARG A 178 -9.13 -1.86 6.30
CA ARG A 178 -10.32 -2.68 6.57
C ARG A 178 -11.16 -2.86 5.30
N LEU A 179 -11.34 -1.79 4.52
CA LEU A 179 -12.07 -1.86 3.24
C LEU A 179 -11.34 -2.73 2.21
N ALA A 180 -10.01 -2.59 2.07
CA ALA A 180 -9.19 -3.44 1.20
C ALA A 180 -9.37 -4.93 1.55
N SER A 181 -9.36 -5.25 2.86
CA SER A 181 -9.59 -6.62 3.33
C SER A 181 -11.00 -7.11 2.97
N ALA A 182 -12.03 -6.27 3.14
CA ALA A 182 -13.41 -6.63 2.77
C ALA A 182 -13.56 -6.85 1.25
N LEU A 183 -12.93 -5.99 0.43
CA LEU A 183 -12.92 -6.11 -1.02
C LEU A 183 -12.27 -7.42 -1.48
N SER A 184 -11.18 -7.86 -0.84
CA SER A 184 -10.48 -9.11 -1.18
C SER A 184 -11.34 -10.37 -0.97
N LEU A 185 -12.41 -10.28 -0.19
CA LEU A 185 -13.32 -11.38 0.13
C LEU A 185 -14.65 -11.31 -0.62
N ALA A 186 -14.86 -10.28 -1.43
CA ALA A 186 -16.13 -10.08 -2.13
C ALA A 186 -16.33 -11.18 -3.20
N ASP A 187 -17.29 -12.08 -2.94
CA ASP A 187 -17.69 -13.14 -3.89
C ASP A 187 -18.82 -12.66 -4.82
N GLU A 188 -18.84 -13.16 -6.05
CA GLU A 188 -19.80 -12.82 -7.11
C GLU A 188 -20.89 -13.90 -7.31
N ARG A 189 -20.84 -15.00 -6.55
CA ARG A 189 -21.81 -16.10 -6.69
C ARG A 189 -23.26 -15.65 -6.51
N GLY A 190 -24.13 -16.09 -7.43
CA GLY A 190 -25.59 -15.91 -7.35
C GLY A 190 -26.13 -14.62 -7.97
N LEU A 191 -25.31 -13.85 -8.69
CA LEU A 191 -25.74 -12.61 -9.36
C LEU A 191 -26.13 -12.84 -10.83
N THR A 192 -27.10 -12.09 -11.33
CA THR A 192 -27.32 -11.97 -12.78
C THR A 192 -26.16 -11.21 -13.43
N SER A 193 -25.99 -11.33 -14.76
CA SER A 193 -24.93 -10.63 -15.49
C SER A 193 -24.97 -9.11 -15.33
N GLY A 194 -26.17 -8.51 -15.31
CA GLY A 194 -26.36 -7.08 -15.08
C GLY A 194 -25.99 -6.67 -13.65
N GLN A 195 -26.39 -7.45 -12.65
CA GLN A 195 -26.05 -7.20 -11.24
C GLN A 195 -24.54 -7.36 -10.98
N ALA A 196 -23.90 -8.36 -11.59
CA ALA A 196 -22.46 -8.56 -11.52
C ALA A 196 -21.70 -7.36 -12.13
N ALA A 197 -22.16 -6.82 -13.26
CA ALA A 197 -21.55 -5.65 -13.89
C ALA A 197 -21.65 -4.38 -13.02
N VAL A 198 -22.83 -4.09 -12.47
CA VAL A 198 -23.07 -2.93 -11.58
C VAL A 198 -22.24 -3.04 -10.31
N ARG A 199 -22.29 -4.21 -9.63
CA ARG A 199 -21.47 -4.47 -8.45
C ARG A 199 -19.99 -4.37 -8.75
N GLY A 200 -19.52 -4.98 -9.84
CA GLY A 200 -18.12 -4.92 -10.25
C GLY A 200 -17.64 -3.49 -10.49
N ALA A 201 -18.46 -2.64 -11.11
CA ALA A 201 -18.11 -1.22 -11.31
C ALA A 201 -17.99 -0.47 -9.98
N ALA A 202 -18.97 -0.63 -9.09
CA ALA A 202 -18.94 0.01 -7.76
C ALA A 202 -17.74 -0.43 -6.92
N LEU A 203 -17.42 -1.73 -6.92
CA LEU A 203 -16.27 -2.26 -6.18
C LEU A 203 -14.93 -1.80 -6.76
N ARG A 204 -14.81 -1.66 -8.08
CA ARG A 204 -13.60 -1.12 -8.72
C ARG A 204 -13.36 0.35 -8.37
N GLU A 205 -14.40 1.16 -8.32
CA GLU A 205 -14.28 2.56 -7.90
C GLU A 205 -13.91 2.68 -6.41
N LEU A 206 -14.52 1.84 -5.56
CA LEU A 206 -14.15 1.77 -4.14
C LEU A 206 -12.69 1.32 -3.95
N ASP A 207 -12.23 0.29 -4.67
CA ASP A 207 -10.82 -0.14 -4.66
C ASP A 207 -9.88 1.01 -5.06
N ARG A 208 -10.23 1.75 -6.11
CA ARG A 208 -9.48 2.92 -6.57
C ARG A 208 -9.26 3.96 -5.48
N ALA A 209 -10.32 4.27 -4.74
CA ALA A 209 -10.31 5.26 -3.67
C ALA A 209 -9.54 4.72 -2.45
N VAL A 210 -9.69 3.45 -2.12
CA VAL A 210 -8.95 2.77 -1.05
C VAL A 210 -7.44 2.82 -1.31
N ARG A 211 -6.97 2.47 -2.51
CA ARG A 211 -5.54 2.52 -2.86
C ARG A 211 -4.98 3.95 -2.79
N ARG A 212 -5.72 4.95 -3.27
CA ARG A 212 -5.34 6.38 -3.15
C ARG A 212 -5.26 6.83 -1.70
N ALA A 213 -6.22 6.45 -0.86
CA ALA A 213 -6.23 6.77 0.57
C ALA A 213 -5.04 6.15 1.31
N LEU A 214 -4.69 4.89 1.01
CA LEU A 214 -3.51 4.24 1.58
C LEU A 214 -2.22 4.95 1.16
N VAL A 215 -2.05 5.26 -0.13
CA VAL A 215 -0.87 5.96 -0.63
C VAL A 215 -0.73 7.35 0.00
N ALA A 216 -1.82 8.14 0.06
CA ALA A 216 -1.82 9.46 0.69
C ALA A 216 -1.50 9.38 2.19
N ALA A 217 -2.09 8.42 2.91
CA ALA A 217 -1.81 8.22 4.33
C ALA A 217 -0.35 7.85 4.61
N HIS A 218 0.29 7.06 3.73
CA HIS A 218 1.72 6.72 3.84
C HIS A 218 2.65 7.87 3.45
N HIS A 219 2.17 8.87 2.71
CA HIS A 219 2.92 10.08 2.37
C HIS A 219 2.70 11.23 3.39
N ALA A 220 1.65 11.15 4.21
CA ALA A 220 1.22 12.23 5.10
C ALA A 220 2.25 12.69 6.14
N ILE A 221 3.28 11.90 6.44
CA ILE A 221 4.40 12.32 7.32
C ILE A 221 5.21 13.48 6.72
N PHE A 222 5.18 13.64 5.40
CA PHE A 222 5.86 14.72 4.67
C PHE A 222 4.90 15.85 4.24
N GLU A 223 3.59 15.67 4.43
CA GLU A 223 2.65 16.76 4.17
C GLU A 223 2.81 17.85 5.24
N PRO A 224 2.94 19.12 4.86
CA PRO A 224 2.94 20.20 5.83
C PRO A 224 1.61 20.16 6.58
N VAL A 225 1.67 20.07 7.91
CA VAL A 225 0.48 20.10 8.77
C VAL A 225 -0.19 21.46 8.58
N ARG A 226 -1.15 21.55 7.67
CA ARG A 226 -2.03 22.71 7.56
C ARG A 226 -2.97 22.65 8.75
N ASN A 227 -2.59 23.31 9.83
CA ASN A 227 -3.48 23.60 10.95
C ASN A 227 -4.67 24.41 10.39
N MET A 228 -5.84 23.78 10.34
CA MET A 228 -7.13 24.46 10.23
C MET A 228 -7.68 24.66 11.63
#